data_AF-A0A2D9WZS0-F1
#
_entry.id   AF-A0A2D9WZS0-F1
#
_cell.length_a   1.000
_cell.length_b   1.000
_cell.length_c   1.000
_cell.angle_alpha   90.00
_cell.angle_beta   90.00
_cell.angle_gamma   90.00
#
_symmetry.space_group_name_H-M   'P 1'
#
loop_
_entity.id
_entity.type
_entity.pdbx_description
1 polymer ?
#
loop_
_entity_poly.entity_id
_entity_poly.type
_entity_poly.pdbx_seq_one_letter_code
_entity_poly.pdbx_strand_id
1 'polypeptide(L)'
;MFKALREKLLGASKQAEEELDPQLNLDYETFRPEERESGAVIRESHLENVLWEMELALLQSDVAMEALEEMKEIIKKRLVGLRVESRSEIVPTIEKALKASLVELLSKNVFHPDILLEDRETPLVIAFVGVNG
;
A
#
# COMPACT_ATOMS: atom_id res chain seq x y z
N MET A 1 -0.29 -12.81 15.83
CA MET A 1 -0.69 -13.24 14.47
C MET A 1 -0.13 -12.22 13.47
N PHE A 2 0.42 -12.66 12.33
CA PHE A 2 1.04 -11.81 11.28
C PHE A 2 2.26 -10.96 11.67
N LYS A 3 3.00 -11.34 12.72
CA LYS A 3 4.16 -10.57 13.22
C LYS A 3 5.23 -10.38 12.14
N ALA A 4 5.60 -11.45 11.43
CA ALA A 4 6.61 -11.41 10.37
C ALA A 4 6.23 -10.46 9.23
N LEU A 5 4.98 -10.52 8.77
CA LEU A 5 4.46 -9.63 7.71
C LEU A 5 4.51 -8.16 8.16
N ARG A 6 4.04 -7.88 9.38
CA ARG A 6 4.06 -6.52 9.95
C ARG A 6 5.47 -5.97 10.10
N GLU A 7 6.40 -6.77 10.63
CA GLU A 7 7.79 -6.37 10.85
C GLU A 7 8.50 -6.05 9.53
N LYS A 8 8.24 -6.83 8.48
CA LYS A 8 8.81 -6.57 7.16
C LYS A 8 8.24 -5.33 6.48
N LEU A 9 6.93 -5.08 6.57
CA LEU A 9 6.31 -3.86 6.03
C LEU A 9 6.84 -2.59 6.72
N LEU A 10 7.02 -2.64 8.04
CA LEU A 10 7.62 -1.53 8.80
C LEU A 10 9.11 -1.37 8.48
N GLY A 11 9.83 -2.46 8.29
CA GLY A 11 11.24 -2.46 7.88
C GLY A 11 11.45 -1.78 6.54
N ALA A 12 10.68 -2.16 5.51
CA ALA A 12 10.72 -1.54 4.19
C ALA A 12 10.44 -0.03 4.25
N SER A 13 9.49 0.39 5.09
CA SER A 13 9.15 1.81 5.28
C SER A 13 10.28 2.61 5.94
N LYS A 14 11.06 1.98 6.83
CA LYS A 14 12.19 2.62 7.51
C LYS A 14 13.44 2.70 6.62
N GLN A 15 13.73 1.63 5.88
CA GLN A 15 14.87 1.60 4.96
C GLN A 15 14.69 2.60 3.81
N ALA A 16 13.45 2.79 3.36
CA ALA A 16 13.06 3.89 2.49
C ALA A 16 13.48 5.26 3.01
N GLU A 17 13.34 5.51 4.32
CA GLU A 17 13.72 6.76 4.96
C GLU A 17 15.23 7.03 4.86
N GLU A 18 16.00 5.97 5.04
CA GLU A 18 17.47 5.98 5.07
C GLU A 18 18.07 6.08 3.65
N GLU A 19 17.41 5.49 2.65
CA GLU A 19 17.84 5.52 1.24
C GLU A 19 17.37 6.75 0.47
N LEU A 20 16.47 7.56 1.04
CA LEU A 20 16.20 8.89 0.50
C LEU A 20 17.52 9.69 0.47
N ASP A 21 17.96 10.10 -0.71
CA ASP A 21 19.23 10.81 -0.92
C ASP A 21 19.39 11.97 0.10
N PRO A 22 20.48 12.03 0.91
CA PRO A 22 20.72 13.15 1.81
C PRO A 22 20.97 14.47 1.05
N GLN A 23 21.39 14.39 -0.21
CA GLN A 23 21.50 15.48 -1.17
C GLN A 23 20.35 15.48 -2.18
N LEU A 24 19.20 14.88 -1.87
CA LEU A 24 18.01 14.93 -2.75
C LEU A 24 17.73 16.40 -3.05
N ASN A 25 18.14 16.84 -4.23
CA ASN A 25 18.04 18.22 -4.61
C ASN A 25 16.56 18.43 -4.95
N LEU A 26 15.82 19.01 -4.00
CA LEU A 26 14.44 19.45 -4.17
C LEU A 26 14.37 20.68 -5.09
N ASP A 27 15.24 20.78 -6.08
CA ASP A 27 15.38 21.92 -6.97
C ASP A 27 14.20 21.98 -7.93
N TYR A 28 13.08 22.48 -7.40
CA TYR A 28 12.38 23.74 -7.70
C TYR A 28 12.54 24.43 -9.06
N GLU A 29 13.49 24.05 -9.92
CA GLU A 29 13.97 24.91 -11.03
C GLU A 29 12.90 25.24 -12.09
N THR A 30 11.71 24.62 -12.04
CA THR A 30 10.59 24.90 -12.96
C THR A 30 9.45 25.74 -12.35
N PHE A 31 9.48 26.07 -11.05
CA PHE A 31 8.34 26.75 -10.41
C PHE A 31 8.40 28.27 -10.56
N ARG A 32 7.23 28.88 -10.79
CA ARG A 32 7.04 30.33 -10.66
C ARG A 32 7.10 30.77 -9.19
N PRO A 33 7.55 31.99 -8.89
CA PRO A 33 7.92 32.43 -7.53
C PRO A 33 6.81 32.38 -6.46
N GLU A 34 5.55 32.31 -6.87
CA GLU A 34 4.36 32.51 -6.02
C GLU A 34 3.69 31.18 -5.62
N GLU A 35 4.02 30.08 -6.30
CA GLU A 35 3.48 28.72 -6.04
C GLU A 35 4.45 27.86 -5.19
N ARG A 36 5.47 28.52 -4.61
CA ARG A 36 6.59 27.91 -3.90
C ARG A 36 6.34 27.68 -2.39
N GLU A 37 5.13 27.94 -1.91
CA GLU A 37 4.85 28.01 -0.47
C GLU A 37 4.61 26.62 0.16
N SER A 38 5.75 25.96 0.45
CA SER A 38 6.01 24.85 1.38
C SER A 38 5.50 23.44 1.05
N GLY A 39 6.45 22.49 0.93
CA GLY A 39 6.19 21.04 0.88
C GLY A 39 7.03 20.29 -0.18
N ALA A 40 7.31 19.01 0.07
CA ALA A 40 8.00 18.10 -0.85
C ALA A 40 7.00 17.29 -1.69
N VAL A 41 7.32 17.02 -2.96
CA VAL A 41 6.48 16.18 -3.85
C VAL A 41 7.06 14.77 -3.91
N ILE A 42 6.21 13.76 -3.75
CA ILE A 42 6.59 12.35 -3.91
C ILE A 42 6.68 12.01 -5.40
N ARG A 43 7.84 11.51 -5.85
CA ARG A 43 8.08 11.03 -7.21
C ARG A 43 8.12 9.50 -7.22
N GLU A 44 7.93 8.89 -8.39
CA GLU A 44 7.99 7.43 -8.53
C GLU A 44 9.35 6.86 -8.10
N SER A 45 10.45 7.52 -8.45
CA SER A 45 11.81 7.14 -8.02
C SER A 45 11.99 7.12 -6.50
N HIS A 46 11.19 7.89 -5.75
CA HIS A 46 11.24 7.86 -4.28
C HIS A 46 10.54 6.62 -3.70
N LEU A 47 9.71 5.94 -4.49
CA LEU A 47 8.94 4.76 -4.09
C LEU A 47 9.57 3.45 -4.56
N GLU A 48 10.45 3.48 -5.57
CA GLU A 48 11.01 2.26 -6.19
C GLU A 48 11.63 1.30 -5.18
N ASN A 49 12.57 1.77 -4.36
CA ASN A 49 13.24 0.92 -3.37
C ASN A 49 12.27 0.41 -2.31
N VAL A 50 11.33 1.25 -1.87
CA VAL A 50 10.31 0.91 -0.86
C VAL A 50 9.39 -0.18 -1.36
N LEU A 51 8.91 -0.03 -2.59
CA LEU A 51 8.00 -0.98 -3.24
C LEU A 51 8.73 -2.29 -3.55
N TRP A 52 10.02 -2.24 -3.87
CA TRP A 52 10.84 -3.42 -4.10
C TRP A 52 11.11 -4.22 -2.82
N GLU A 53 11.49 -3.53 -1.73
CA GLU A 53 11.66 -4.17 -0.42
C GLU A 53 10.33 -4.75 0.10
N MET A 54 9.23 -4.01 -0.08
CA MET A 54 7.89 -4.50 0.19
C MET A 54 7.59 -5.75 -0.65
N GLU A 55 7.91 -5.75 -1.95
CA GLU A 55 7.69 -6.87 -2.85
C GLU A 55 8.40 -8.14 -2.38
N LEU A 56 9.70 -8.05 -2.09
CA LEU A 56 10.46 -9.16 -1.51
C LEU A 56 9.87 -9.64 -0.18
N ALA A 57 9.50 -8.71 0.69
CA ALA A 57 8.92 -9.01 1.98
C ALA A 57 7.61 -9.80 1.88
N LEU A 58 6.72 -9.38 0.98
CA LEU A 58 5.40 -9.96 0.77
C LEU A 58 5.48 -11.32 0.06
N LEU A 59 6.36 -11.46 -0.94
CA LEU A 59 6.63 -12.74 -1.60
C LEU A 59 7.13 -13.80 -0.62
N GLN A 60 8.05 -13.43 0.28
CA GLN A 60 8.51 -14.31 1.35
C GLN A 60 7.45 -14.63 2.42
N SER A 61 6.29 -13.97 2.37
CA SER A 61 5.18 -14.15 3.31
C SER A 61 3.99 -14.87 2.67
N ASP A 62 4.22 -15.60 1.58
CA ASP A 62 3.22 -16.35 0.81
C ASP A 62 2.06 -15.47 0.28
N VAL A 63 2.32 -14.19 0.01
CA VAL A 63 1.36 -13.33 -0.68
C VAL A 63 1.40 -13.61 -2.18
N ALA A 64 0.22 -13.80 -2.78
CA ALA A 64 0.08 -14.02 -4.22
C ALA A 64 0.62 -12.84 -5.04
N MET A 65 1.28 -13.14 -6.16
CA MET A 65 1.89 -12.14 -7.03
C MET A 65 0.83 -11.16 -7.59
N GLU A 66 -0.36 -11.65 -7.88
CA GLU A 66 -1.48 -10.83 -8.38
C GLU A 66 -1.90 -9.78 -7.34
N ALA A 67 -2.00 -10.16 -6.07
CA ALA A 67 -2.34 -9.24 -4.98
C ALA A 67 -1.22 -8.23 -4.74
N LEU A 68 0.05 -8.64 -4.94
CA LEU A 68 1.21 -7.76 -4.83
C LEU A 68 1.20 -6.66 -5.90
N GLU A 69 1.06 -7.04 -7.17
CA GLU A 69 1.01 -6.09 -8.29
C GLU A 69 -0.16 -5.13 -8.15
N GLU A 70 -1.34 -5.64 -7.78
CA GLU A 70 -2.51 -4.81 -7.52
C GLU A 70 -2.26 -3.80 -6.39
N MET A 71 -1.58 -4.22 -5.32
CA MET A 71 -1.21 -3.33 -4.21
C MET A 71 -0.21 -2.25 -4.64
N LYS A 72 0.83 -2.61 -5.42
CA LYS A 72 1.82 -1.66 -5.96
C LYS A 72 1.15 -0.56 -6.79
N GLU A 73 0.23 -0.94 -7.68
CA GLU A 73 -0.53 0.00 -8.50
C GLU A 73 -1.38 0.96 -7.66
N ILE A 74 -2.09 0.45 -6.64
CA ILE A 74 -2.89 1.29 -5.74
C ILE A 74 -1.99 2.29 -4.99
N ILE A 75 -0.83 1.86 -4.50
CA ILE A 75 0.11 2.72 -3.78
C ILE A 75 0.68 3.81 -4.68
N LYS A 76 1.18 3.45 -5.87
CA LYS A 76 1.72 4.42 -6.83
C LYS A 76 0.68 5.47 -7.20
N LYS A 77 -0.55 5.04 -7.47
CA LYS A 77 -1.67 5.94 -7.79
C LYS A 77 -2.02 6.92 -6.66
N ARG A 78 -1.81 6.52 -5.40
CA ARG A 78 -2.07 7.36 -4.22
C ARG A 78 -0.95 8.34 -3.90
N LEU A 79 0.30 7.91 -4.12
CA LEU A 79 1.47 8.60 -3.59
C LEU A 79 2.19 9.45 -4.63
N VAL A 80 2.29 9.02 -5.89
CA VAL A 80 3.02 9.78 -6.91
C VAL A 80 2.30 11.11 -7.17
N GLY A 81 3.05 12.21 -7.06
CA GLY A 81 2.53 13.57 -7.20
C GLY A 81 1.92 14.16 -5.93
N LEU A 82 1.81 13.39 -4.84
CA LEU A 82 1.32 13.89 -3.56
C LEU A 82 2.34 14.85 -2.93
N ARG A 83 1.84 15.99 -2.44
CA ARG A 83 2.62 16.95 -1.65
C ARG A 83 2.52 16.61 -0.17
N VAL A 84 3.67 16.60 0.50
CA VAL A 84 3.78 16.47 1.96
C VAL A 84 4.43 17.72 2.55
N GLU A 85 4.07 18.06 3.77
CA GLU A 85 4.54 19.28 4.45
C GLU A 85 6.06 19.28 4.66
N SER A 86 6.65 18.10 4.87
CA SER A 86 8.08 17.94 5.09
C SER A 86 8.57 16.54 4.72
N ARG A 87 9.90 16.35 4.63
CA ARG A 87 10.51 15.04 4.35
C ARG A 87 10.15 13.97 5.39
N SER A 88 10.04 14.35 6.66
CA SER A 88 9.66 13.42 7.74
C SER A 88 8.24 12.89 7.59
N GLU A 89 7.37 13.60 6.85
CA GLU A 89 6.00 13.15 6.58
C GLU A 89 5.90 12.14 5.42
N ILE A 90 6.98 11.92 4.65
CA ILE A 90 6.97 10.97 3.53
C ILE A 90 6.69 9.54 4.04
N VAL A 91 7.44 9.08 5.04
CA VAL A 91 7.32 7.71 5.56
C VAL A 91 5.95 7.44 6.21
N PRO A 92 5.43 8.30 7.12
CA PRO A 92 4.07 8.16 7.64
C PRO A 92 3.00 8.18 6.55
N THR A 93 3.22 8.94 5.47
CA THR A 93 2.29 9.01 4.34
C THR A 93 2.31 7.73 3.52
N ILE A 94 3.50 7.16 3.27
CA ILE A 94 3.65 5.85 2.64
C ILE A 94 2.97 4.76 3.49
N GLU A 95 3.20 4.72 4.80
CA GLU A 95 2.58 3.73 5.70
C GLU A 95 1.05 3.84 5.71
N LYS A 96 0.51 5.05 5.75
CA LYS A 96 -0.94 5.30 5.63
C LYS A 96 -1.48 4.80 4.29
N ALA A 97 -0.78 5.06 3.19
CA ALA A 97 -1.18 4.61 1.86
C ALA A 97 -1.11 3.08 1.73
N LEU A 98 -0.09 2.43 2.28
CA LEU A 98 0.03 0.98 2.36
C LEU A 98 -1.18 0.38 3.09
N LYS A 99 -1.51 0.90 4.27
CA LYS A 99 -2.67 0.45 5.06
C LYS A 99 -3.98 0.65 4.31
N ALA A 100 -4.17 1.79 3.66
CA ALA A 100 -5.36 2.06 2.87
C ALA A 100 -5.48 1.11 1.67
N SER A 101 -4.35 0.80 1.02
CA SER A 101 -4.30 -0.12 -0.12
C SER A 101 -4.65 -1.55 0.29
N LEU A 102 -4.16 -2.00 1.46
CA LEU A 102 -4.54 -3.29 2.05
C LEU A 102 -6.05 -3.37 2.32
N VAL A 103 -6.63 -2.33 2.93
CA VAL A 103 -8.07 -2.29 3.19
C VAL A 103 -8.86 -2.33 1.89
N GLU A 104 -8.45 -1.55 0.88
CA GLU A 104 -9.09 -1.52 -0.43
C GLU A 104 -9.04 -2.90 -1.10
N LEU A 105 -7.88 -3.55 -1.12
CA LEU A 105 -7.69 -4.87 -1.72
C LEU A 105 -8.59 -5.91 -1.05
N LEU A 106 -8.63 -5.94 0.28
CA LEU A 106 -9.48 -6.86 1.05
C LEU A 106 -10.98 -6.56 0.89
N SER A 107 -11.35 -5.33 0.53
CA SER A 107 -12.74 -4.92 0.36
C SER A 107 -13.31 -5.20 -1.04
N LYS A 108 -12.50 -5.69 -1.99
CA LYS A 108 -12.98 -5.98 -3.37
C LYS A 108 -13.92 -7.18 -3.45
N ASN A 109 -13.77 -8.13 -2.53
CA ASN A 109 -14.60 -9.35 -2.48
C ASN A 109 -15.37 -9.40 -1.17
N VAL A 110 -16.47 -8.63 -1.09
CA VAL A 110 -17.37 -8.69 0.05
C VAL A 110 -18.41 -9.78 -0.18
N PHE A 111 -18.34 -10.82 0.63
CA PHE A 111 -19.48 -11.71 0.80
C PHE A 111 -20.48 -11.06 1.76
N HIS A 112 -21.70 -10.82 1.30
CA HIS A 112 -22.78 -10.31 2.15
C HIS A 112 -23.55 -11.47 2.77
N PRO A 113 -23.38 -11.78 4.07
CA PRO A 113 -24.02 -12.94 4.68
C PRO A 113 -25.54 -12.81 4.73
N ASP A 114 -26.08 -11.59 4.64
CA ASP A 114 -27.52 -11.33 4.65
C ASP A 114 -28.23 -11.90 3.41
N ILE A 115 -27.49 -12.11 2.30
CA ILE A 115 -28.00 -12.91 1.17
C ILE A 115 -28.39 -14.31 1.63
N LEU A 116 -27.83 -14.78 2.76
CA LEU A 116 -28.17 -16.05 3.34
C LEU A 116 -29.48 -16.04 4.17
N LEU A 117 -30.06 -14.88 4.42
CA LEU A 117 -31.25 -14.69 5.24
C LEU A 117 -32.46 -14.21 4.42
N GLU A 118 -32.26 -13.89 3.14
CA GLU A 118 -33.34 -13.54 2.21
C GLU A 118 -34.35 -14.67 2.05
N ASP A 119 -35.62 -14.30 1.88
CA ASP A 119 -36.75 -15.23 1.70
C ASP A 119 -36.57 -15.99 0.38
N ARG A 120 -36.25 -17.28 0.48
CA ARG A 120 -35.91 -18.15 -0.65
C ARG A 120 -36.56 -19.51 -0.50
N GLU A 121 -36.69 -20.21 -1.63
CA GLU A 121 -37.18 -21.59 -1.63
C GLU A 121 -36.33 -22.45 -0.69
N THR A 122 -36.98 -23.01 0.33
CA THR A 122 -36.35 -23.85 1.35
C THR A 122 -36.17 -25.29 0.84
N PRO A 123 -35.08 -26.01 1.17
CA PRO A 123 -34.06 -25.65 2.17
C PRO A 123 -32.84 -24.92 1.60
N LEU A 124 -32.20 -24.09 2.43
CA LEU A 124 -30.87 -23.55 2.14
C LEU A 124 -29.82 -24.67 2.17
N VAL A 125 -29.17 -24.92 1.03
CA VAL A 125 -28.08 -25.90 0.90
C VAL A 125 -26.74 -25.16 0.80
N ILE A 126 -25.84 -25.40 1.76
CA ILE A 126 -24.49 -24.83 1.77
C ILE A 126 -23.48 -25.98 1.56
N ALA A 127 -22.67 -25.89 0.51
CA ALA A 127 -21.59 -26.83 0.25
C ALA A 127 -20.24 -26.22 0.67
N PHE A 128 -19.56 -26.86 1.60
CA PHE A 128 -18.19 -26.51 1.97
C PHE A 128 -17.23 -27.30 1.10
N VAL A 129 -16.24 -26.61 0.54
CA VAL A 129 -15.19 -27.22 -0.29
C VAL A 129 -13.83 -26.81 0.25
N GLY A 130 -12.87 -27.73 0.18
CA GLY A 130 -11.51 -27.55 0.69
C GLY A 130 -10.69 -28.82 0.49
N VAL A 131 -9.38 -28.69 0.58
CA VAL A 131 -8.49 -29.85 0.73
C VAL A 131 -8.54 -30.35 2.18
N ASN A 132 -8.19 -31.61 2.42
CA ASN A 132 -8.12 -32.14 3.79
C ASN A 132 -6.98 -31.45 4.56
N GLY A 133 -7.30 -30.85 5.70
CA GLY A 133 -6.36 -30.15 6.59
C GLY A 133 -6.85 -28.76 6.95
#